data_AF-A0A7V7WGR6-F1
#
_entry.id   AF-A0A7V7WGR6-F1
#
_cell.length_a   1.000
_cell.length_b   1.000
_cell.length_c   1.000
_cell.angle_alpha   90.00
_cell.angle_beta   90.00
_cell.angle_gamma   90.00
#
_symmetry.space_group_name_H-M   'P 1'
#
loop_
_entity.id
_entity.type
_entity.pdbx_description
1 polymer ?
#
loop_
_entity_poly.entity_id
_entity_poly.type
_entity_poly.pdbx_seq_one_letter_code
_entity_poly.pdbx_strand_id
1 'polypeptide(L)'
;MRKLERVSEELSALQRDLQGTANRLWKLKFSLNSAYYRGCSEGDFLPRRLQSLRRHEQERFEALLQRLKALLASNLGSPMLLFDSDRDLETLRHIRRTIRYLKNAY
;
A
#
# COMPACT_ATOMS: atom_id res chain seq x y z
N MET A 1 -21.11 -13.50 11.17
CA MET A 1 -20.25 -12.54 10.45
C MET A 1 -19.53 -13.26 9.35
N ARG A 2 -19.77 -12.88 8.10
CA ARG A 2 -19.37 -13.67 6.92
C ARG A 2 -17.89 -13.45 6.67
N LYS A 3 -17.15 -14.52 6.31
CA LYS A 3 -15.71 -14.52 6.01
C LYS A 3 -15.30 -13.38 5.06
N LEU A 4 -16.18 -13.04 4.11
CA LEU A 4 -16.00 -11.95 3.14
C LEU A 4 -16.02 -10.54 3.76
N GLU A 5 -16.83 -10.30 4.80
CA GLU A 5 -16.87 -9.00 5.49
C GLU A 5 -15.52 -8.72 6.17
N ARG A 6 -14.95 -9.72 6.85
CA ARG A 6 -13.62 -9.63 7.46
C ARG A 6 -12.52 -9.37 6.43
N VAL A 7 -12.58 -10.04 5.28
CA VAL A 7 -11.63 -9.83 4.17
C VAL A 7 -11.74 -8.41 3.61
N SER A 8 -12.97 -7.89 3.45
CA SER A 8 -13.21 -6.53 2.97
C SER A 8 -12.68 -5.47 3.96
N GLU A 9 -12.89 -5.69 5.26
CA GLU A 9 -12.34 -4.83 6.32
C GLU A 9 -10.81 -4.84 6.33
N GLU A 10 -10.19 -6.02 6.23
CA GLU A 10 -8.73 -6.16 6.16
C GLU A 10 -8.15 -5.51 4.91
N LEU A 11 -8.79 -5.66 3.74
CA LEU A 11 -8.38 -4.98 2.51
C LEU A 11 -8.49 -3.47 2.63
N SER A 12 -9.57 -2.97 3.26
CA SER A 12 -9.79 -1.54 3.48
C SER A 12 -8.77 -0.95 4.46
N ALA A 13 -8.34 -1.72 5.46
CA ALA A 13 -7.26 -1.34 6.37
C ALA A 13 -5.91 -1.32 5.64
N LEU A 14 -5.58 -2.38 4.89
CA LEU A 14 -4.36 -2.45 4.09
C LEU A 14 -4.26 -1.33 3.06
N GLN A 15 -5.38 -0.99 2.40
CA GLN A 15 -5.42 0.13 1.47
C GLN A 15 -5.07 1.45 2.16
N ARG A 16 -5.65 1.72 3.34
CA ARG A 16 -5.36 2.93 4.12
C ARG A 16 -3.90 2.97 4.55
N ASP A 17 -3.34 1.85 5.01
CA ASP A 17 -1.94 1.77 5.43
C ASP A 17 -0.97 1.93 4.26
N LEU A 18 -1.25 1.30 3.12
CA LEU A 18 -0.47 1.46 1.88
C LEU A 18 -0.50 2.89 1.37
N GLN A 19 -1.67 3.53 1.38
CA GLN A 19 -1.80 4.93 0.98
C GLN A 19 -1.04 5.85 1.96
N GLY A 20 -1.12 5.59 3.26
CA GLY A 20 -0.40 6.34 4.28
C GLY A 20 1.12 6.25 4.12
N THR A 21 1.64 5.05 3.92
CA THR A 21 3.08 4.80 3.72
C THR A 21 3.57 5.37 2.39
N ALA A 22 2.81 5.26 1.29
CA ALA A 22 3.12 5.90 0.01
C ALA A 22 3.21 7.43 0.14
N ASN A 23 2.26 8.05 0.83
CA ASN A 23 2.27 9.50 1.08
C ASN A 23 3.50 9.93 1.88
N ARG A 24 3.93 9.14 2.88
CA ARG A 24 5.14 9.41 3.66
C ARG A 24 6.40 9.30 2.81
N LEU A 25 6.50 8.25 1.99
CA LEU A 25 7.61 8.09 1.05
C LEU A 25 7.71 9.29 0.09
N TRP A 26 6.58 9.76 -0.43
CA TRP A 26 6.55 10.93 -1.29
C TRP A 26 7.01 12.21 -0.57
N LYS A 27 6.54 12.44 0.66
CA LYS A 27 7.02 13.55 1.51
C LYS A 27 8.52 13.47 1.77
N LEU A 28 9.04 12.29 2.12
CA LEU A 28 10.46 12.08 2.37
C LEU A 28 11.30 12.34 1.12
N LYS A 29 10.85 11.90 -0.06
CA LYS A 29 11.50 12.20 -1.34
C LYS A 29 11.53 13.71 -1.60
N PHE A 30 10.43 14.40 -1.37
CA PHE A 30 10.36 15.86 -1.53
C PHE A 30 11.29 16.59 -0.56
N SER A 31 11.29 16.20 0.72
CA SER A 31 12.20 16.77 1.74
C SER A 31 13.67 16.52 1.40
N LEU A 32 14.02 15.35 0.88
CA LEU A 32 15.38 15.02 0.44
C LEU A 32 15.81 15.92 -0.71
N ASN A 33 14.97 16.04 -1.74
CA ASN A 33 15.24 16.94 -2.87
C ASN A 33 15.40 18.39 -2.40
N SER A 34 14.52 18.86 -1.51
CA SER A 34 14.60 20.21 -0.95
C SER A 34 15.90 20.44 -0.17
N ALA A 35 16.39 19.45 0.59
CA ALA A 35 17.66 19.54 1.28
C ALA A 35 18.83 19.71 0.30
N TYR A 36 18.84 18.92 -0.78
CA TYR A 36 19.87 19.06 -1.84
C TYR A 36 19.81 20.40 -2.56
N TYR A 37 18.61 20.90 -2.88
CA TYR A 37 18.45 22.24 -3.48
C TYR A 37 18.94 23.38 -2.58
N ARG A 38 18.95 23.17 -1.26
CA ARG A 38 19.50 24.14 -0.29
C ARG A 38 21.01 24.01 -0.10
N GLY A 39 21.68 23.16 -0.89
CA GLY A 39 23.13 22.97 -0.85
C GLY A 39 23.60 21.94 0.17
N CYS A 40 22.71 21.16 0.80
CA CYS A 40 23.15 20.04 1.63
C CYS A 40 23.85 18.98 0.78
N SER A 41 24.93 18.41 1.30
CA SER A 41 25.64 17.29 0.70
C SER A 41 25.06 15.94 1.15
N GLU A 42 25.32 14.86 0.41
CA GLU A 42 24.90 13.51 0.82
C GLU A 42 25.51 13.06 2.15
N GLY A 43 26.68 13.60 2.51
CA GLY A 43 27.36 13.31 3.77
C GLY A 43 26.74 14.02 4.98
N ASP A 44 25.90 15.05 4.74
CA ASP A 44 25.32 15.86 5.79
C ASP A 44 24.31 15.07 6.62
N PHE A 45 24.20 15.43 7.89
CA PHE A 45 23.31 14.77 8.84
C PHE A 45 21.85 14.67 8.33
N LEU A 46 21.32 15.75 7.77
CA LEU A 46 19.91 15.84 7.36
C LEU A 46 19.57 14.90 6.19
N PRO A 47 20.25 14.95 5.02
CA PRO A 47 20.05 13.98 3.94
C PRO A 47 20.25 12.53 4.39
N ARG A 48 21.29 12.22 5.18
CA ARG A 48 21.50 10.86 5.71
C ARG A 48 20.32 10.38 6.54
N ARG A 49 19.81 11.22 7.44
CA ARG A 49 18.63 10.90 8.26
C ARG A 49 17.39 10.68 7.41
N LEU A 50 17.14 11.55 6.42
CA LEU A 50 16.00 11.42 5.51
C LEU A 50 16.08 10.16 4.65
N GLN A 51 17.27 9.79 4.18
CA GLN A 51 17.49 8.53 3.47
C GLN A 51 17.22 7.31 4.36
N SER A 52 17.69 7.33 5.62
CA SER A 52 17.41 6.25 6.57
C SER A 52 15.91 6.09 6.83
N LEU A 53 15.19 7.19 7.05
CA LEU A 53 13.74 7.17 7.24
C LEU A 53 13.01 6.65 5.99
N ARG A 54 13.48 7.05 4.81
CA ARG A 54 12.93 6.58 3.53
C ARG A 54 13.10 5.07 3.36
N ARG A 55 14.27 4.51 3.71
CA ARG A 55 14.49 3.06 3.68
C ARG A 55 13.52 2.32 4.60
N HIS A 56 13.36 2.81 5.83
CA HIS A 56 12.44 2.21 6.79
C HIS A 56 10.97 2.24 6.32
N GLU A 57 10.50 3.39 5.79
CA GLU A 57 9.14 3.47 5.24
C GLU A 57 8.98 2.60 3.98
N GLN A 58 10.05 2.38 3.21
CA GLN A 58 10.03 1.49 2.04
C GLN A 58 9.89 0.02 2.45
N GLU A 59 10.66 -0.43 3.43
CA GLU A 59 10.53 -1.77 4.02
C GLU A 59 9.11 -2.01 4.55
N ARG A 60 8.54 -1.01 5.22
CA ARG A 60 7.16 -1.08 5.71
C ARG A 60 6.15 -1.19 4.56
N PHE A 61 6.32 -0.41 3.50
CA PHE A 61 5.47 -0.47 2.31
C PHE A 61 5.55 -1.85 1.64
N GLU A 62 6.75 -2.40 1.49
CA GLU A 62 6.97 -3.73 0.93
C GLU A 62 6.31 -4.83 1.78
N ALA A 63 6.41 -4.75 3.12
CA ALA A 63 5.73 -5.67 4.02
C ALA A 63 4.19 -5.62 3.88
N LEU A 64 3.62 -4.42 3.75
CA LEU A 64 2.18 -4.26 3.49
C LEU A 64 1.76 -4.84 2.14
N LEU A 65 2.59 -4.67 1.11
CA LEU A 65 2.35 -5.30 -0.20
C LEU A 65 2.40 -6.83 -0.12
N GLN A 66 3.34 -7.40 0.62
CA GLN A 66 3.40 -8.85 0.82
C GLN A 66 2.16 -9.36 1.57
N ARG A 67 1.70 -8.62 2.59
CA ARG A 67 0.46 -8.94 3.30
C ARG A 67 -0.76 -8.88 2.39
N LEU A 68 -0.84 -7.89 1.51
CA LEU A 68 -1.89 -7.80 0.48
C LEU A 68 -1.84 -9.00 -0.48
N LYS A 69 -0.65 -9.36 -0.99
CA LYS A 69 -0.47 -10.53 -1.86
C LYS A 69 -0.90 -11.83 -1.18
N ALA A 70 -0.52 -12.01 0.09
CA ALA A 70 -0.91 -13.18 0.87
C ALA A 70 -2.44 -13.27 1.06
N LEU A 71 -3.08 -12.16 1.41
CA LEU A 71 -4.53 -12.08 1.59
C LEU A 71 -5.28 -12.35 0.28
N LEU A 72 -4.79 -11.81 -0.83
CA LEU A 72 -5.33 -12.10 -2.16
C LEU A 72 -5.15 -13.57 -2.53
N ALA A 73 -3.96 -14.15 -2.32
CA ALA A 73 -3.70 -15.56 -2.61
C ALA A 73 -4.58 -16.51 -1.78
N SER A 74 -4.78 -16.21 -0.49
CA SER A 74 -5.59 -17.04 0.42
C SER A 74 -7.08 -17.01 0.11
N ASN A 75 -7.58 -15.95 -0.55
CA ASN A 75 -9.01 -15.77 -0.81
C ASN A 75 -9.40 -15.91 -2.29
N LEU A 76 -8.48 -15.68 -3.24
CA LEU A 76 -8.70 -15.89 -4.68
C LEU A 76 -8.25 -17.29 -5.16
N GLY A 77 -7.39 -17.99 -4.42
CA GLY A 77 -6.91 -19.34 -4.76
C GLY A 77 -7.88 -20.48 -4.41
N SER A 78 -9.02 -20.20 -3.77
CA SER A 78 -10.04 -21.21 -3.47
C SER A 78 -11.10 -21.24 -4.57
N PRO A 79 -11.46 -22.41 -5.15
CA PRO A 79 -12.60 -22.58 -6.07
C PRO A 79 -13.98 -22.34 -5.40
N MET A 80 -13.99 -21.69 -4.23
CA MET A 80 -15.12 -21.52 -3.33
C MET A 80 -15.65 -20.07 -3.30
N LEU A 81 -15.30 -19.26 -4.30
CA LEU A 81 -16.13 -18.13 -4.69
C LEU A 81 -17.30 -18.69 -5.52
N LEU A 82 -18.17 -19.47 -4.87
CA LEU A 82 -19.53 -19.67 -5.35
C LEU A 82 -20.23 -18.32 -5.14
N PHE A 83 -20.25 -17.53 -6.21
CA PHE A 83 -20.84 -16.20 -6.28
C PHE A 83 -22.37 -16.33 -6.27
N ASP A 84 -22.98 -16.19 -5.09
CA ASP A 84 -24.44 -16.31 -4.93
C ASP A 84 -25.13 -14.98 -4.55
N SER A 85 -24.44 -13.84 -4.53
CA SER A 85 -25.11 -12.56 -4.20
C SER A 85 -24.63 -11.32 -4.95
N ASP A 86 -25.56 -10.39 -5.20
CA ASP A 86 -25.29 -9.05 -5.78
C ASP A 86 -24.24 -8.25 -4.98
N ARG A 87 -24.05 -8.54 -3.69
CA ARG A 87 -23.01 -7.93 -2.85
C ARG A 87 -21.60 -8.42 -3.18
N ASP A 88 -21.46 -9.63 -3.70
CA ASP A 88 -20.15 -10.18 -4.10
C ASP A 88 -19.65 -9.51 -5.38
N LEU A 89 -20.59 -9.13 -6.27
CA LEU A 89 -20.29 -8.32 -7.47
C LEU A 89 -19.84 -6.90 -7.12
N GLU A 90 -20.46 -6.26 -6.12
CA GLU A 90 -20.01 -4.96 -5.62
C GLU A 90 -18.60 -5.04 -5.02
N THR A 91 -18.33 -6.10 -4.24
CA THR A 91 -17.01 -6.33 -3.62
C THR A 91 -15.93 -6.56 -4.68
N LEU A 92 -16.23 -7.35 -5.73
CA LEU A 92 -15.36 -7.52 -6.89
C LEU A 92 -15.13 -6.21 -7.65
N ARG A 93 -16.17 -5.39 -7.85
CA ARG A 93 -16.02 -4.06 -8.47
C ARG A 93 -15.10 -3.18 -7.62
N HIS A 94 -15.21 -3.25 -6.30
CA HIS A 94 -14.38 -2.49 -5.39
C HIS A 94 -12.92 -2.94 -5.46
N ILE A 95 -12.65 -4.24 -5.37
CA ILE A 95 -11.31 -4.83 -5.52
C ILE A 95 -10.70 -4.44 -6.88
N ARG A 96 -11.48 -4.56 -7.96
CA ARG A 96 -11.04 -4.22 -9.32
C ARG A 96 -10.73 -2.73 -9.47
N ARG A 97 -11.49 -1.83 -8.80
CA ARG A 97 -11.17 -0.39 -8.73
C ARG A 97 -9.90 -0.13 -7.95
N THR A 98 -9.69 -0.80 -6.82
CA THR A 98 -8.48 -0.63 -6.00
C THR A 98 -7.23 -1.10 -6.75
N ILE A 99 -7.30 -2.25 -7.45
CA ILE A 99 -6.21 -2.72 -8.32
C ILE A 99 -5.94 -1.72 -9.46
N ARG A 100 -6.98 -1.21 -10.11
CA ARG A 100 -6.83 -0.20 -11.19
C ARG A 100 -6.18 1.08 -10.67
N TYR A 101 -6.56 1.54 -9.47
CA TYR A 101 -5.97 2.73 -8.88
C TYR A 101 -4.49 2.54 -8.56
N LEU A 102 -4.12 1.39 -7.99
CA LEU A 102 -2.72 1.02 -7.75
C LEU A 102 -1.91 0.95 -9.05
N LYS A 103 -2.49 0.44 -10.13
CA LYS A 103 -1.84 0.35 -11.45
C LYS A 103 -1.63 1.72 -12.12
N ASN A 104 -2.47 2.71 -11.81
CA ASN A 104 -2.36 4.07 -12.35
C ASN A 104 -1.49 4.99 -11.47
N ALA A 105 -1.20 4.59 -10.22
CA ALA A 105 -0.36 5.34 -9.30
C ALA A 105 1.14 4.98 -9.41
N TYR A 106 1.47 3.97 -10.22
CA TYR A 106 2.81 3.53 -10.60
C TYR A 106 3.00 3.73 -12.11
#